data_AF-A0A371X9C5-F1
#
_entry.id   AF-A0A371X9C5-F1
#
_cell.length_a   1.000
_cell.length_b   1.000
_cell.length_c   1.000
_cell.angle_alpha   90.00
_cell.angle_beta   90.00
_cell.angle_gamma   90.00
#
_symmetry.space_group_name_H-M   'P 1'
#
loop_
_entity.id
_entity.type
_entity.pdbx_description
1 polymer ?
#
loop_
_entity_poly.entity_id
_entity_poly.type
_entity_poly.pdbx_seq_one_letter_code
_entity_poly.pdbx_strand_id
1 'polypeptide(L)'
;MINDENFSSGTLTEFAGFPFRKTSDYSYLEGRRVLKLAMASLRNDNRLVNELGMDPTIPGRGAITGRDEDRVWDYLSLRTSKGAELHTQHPHITLGLGTVVDTMITIPNSINRQFRRTLIDLGERGFRDLIGDILAQMESEVLSIEPLATPALRAIQRRYPTQRSVPFIDSIAEFDLRTGLPGKDPIKYQPEWLTAAFAAFSKKKSNLQIQIGVKFEIDRCPTMMSESALDLIARSWLCCKSLIDYELVSHGH
;
A
#
# COMPACT_ATOMS: atom_id res chain seq x y z
N MET A 1 2.19 -33.28 -2.42
CA MET A 1 0.78 -33.51 -2.07
C MET A 1 0.21 -32.16 -1.68
N ILE A 2 -0.73 -31.66 -2.46
CA ILE A 2 -1.49 -30.45 -2.11
C ILE A 2 -2.51 -30.94 -1.08
N ASN A 3 -2.43 -30.45 0.16
CA ASN A 3 -3.48 -30.72 1.13
C ASN A 3 -4.69 -29.86 0.72
N ASP A 4 -5.72 -30.51 0.20
CA ASP A 4 -7.01 -29.91 -0.18
C ASP A 4 -7.83 -29.38 1.01
N GLU A 5 -7.26 -29.36 2.22
CA GLU A 5 -7.95 -28.97 3.45
C GLU A 5 -7.93 -27.46 3.74
N ASN A 6 -7.21 -26.65 2.96
CA ASN A 6 -7.17 -25.18 3.17
C ASN A 6 -8.31 -24.41 2.50
N PHE A 7 -9.25 -25.07 1.82
CA PHE A 7 -10.46 -24.43 1.30
C PHE A 7 -11.45 -24.16 2.46
N SER A 8 -11.09 -23.22 3.33
CA SER A 8 -12.01 -22.68 4.34
C SER A 8 -13.12 -21.88 3.65
N SER A 9 -14.34 -22.40 3.79
CA SER A 9 -15.66 -21.80 3.49
C SER A 9 -15.69 -20.53 2.64
N GLY A 10 -15.98 -20.70 1.35
CA GLY A 10 -16.34 -19.67 0.38
C GLY A 10 -16.47 -20.33 -1.00
N THR A 11 -17.41 -19.91 -1.83
CA THR A 11 -17.49 -20.36 -3.22
C THR A 11 -16.16 -20.04 -3.91
N LEU A 12 -15.61 -20.92 -4.76
CA LEU A 12 -14.28 -20.75 -5.39
C LEU A 12 -14.07 -19.37 -6.06
N THR A 13 -15.18 -18.70 -6.36
CA THR A 13 -15.35 -17.45 -7.10
C THR A 13 -15.52 -16.20 -6.24
N GLU A 14 -15.64 -16.30 -4.91
CA GLU A 14 -15.97 -15.18 -4.04
C GLU A 14 -14.89 -14.93 -2.98
N PHE A 15 -14.68 -13.66 -2.64
CA PHE A 15 -13.75 -13.27 -1.58
C PHE A 15 -14.42 -13.45 -0.22
N ALA A 16 -13.78 -14.17 0.71
CA ALA A 16 -14.29 -14.43 2.06
C ALA A 16 -13.37 -13.90 3.19
N GLY A 17 -12.23 -13.30 2.83
CA GLY A 17 -11.16 -12.91 3.77
C GLY A 17 -9.78 -13.44 3.37
N PHE A 18 -8.78 -13.12 4.19
CA PHE A 18 -7.39 -13.55 4.02
C PHE A 18 -7.04 -14.65 5.03
N PRO A 19 -6.81 -15.90 4.61
CA PRO A 19 -6.68 -17.03 5.54
C PRO A 19 -5.27 -17.22 6.14
N PHE A 20 -4.30 -16.37 5.80
CA PHE A 20 -2.87 -16.61 6.10
C PHE A 20 -2.44 -16.07 7.45
N ARG A 21 -2.87 -16.72 8.52
CA ARG A 21 -2.53 -16.35 9.90
C ARG A 21 -1.02 -16.48 10.17
N LYS A 22 -0.47 -17.64 9.86
CA LYS A 22 0.95 -17.96 10.05
C LYS A 22 1.65 -18.16 8.71
N THR A 23 2.98 -18.06 8.72
CA THR A 23 3.79 -18.29 7.52
C THR A 23 3.58 -19.69 6.92
N SER A 24 3.32 -20.71 7.76
CA SER A 24 2.99 -22.07 7.32
C SER A 24 1.68 -22.17 6.54
N ASP A 25 0.78 -21.22 6.74
CA ASP A 25 -0.56 -21.23 6.14
C ASP A 25 -0.51 -20.60 4.75
N TYR A 26 0.49 -19.76 4.48
CA TYR A 26 0.66 -19.11 3.20
C TYR A 26 1.13 -20.08 2.12
N SER A 27 0.39 -20.10 1.00
CA SER A 27 0.85 -20.69 -0.24
C SER A 27 0.76 -19.68 -1.37
N TYR A 28 1.77 -19.68 -2.26
CA TYR A 28 1.80 -18.77 -3.41
C TYR A 28 0.55 -18.87 -4.30
N LEU A 29 0.04 -20.09 -4.53
CA LEU A 29 -1.12 -20.31 -5.39
C LEU A 29 -2.40 -19.75 -4.76
N GLU A 30 -2.59 -19.99 -3.46
CA GLU A 30 -3.74 -19.49 -2.73
C GLU A 30 -3.66 -17.97 -2.54
N GLY A 31 -2.49 -17.44 -2.18
CA GLY A 31 -2.24 -16.00 -2.09
C GLY A 31 -2.58 -15.31 -3.40
N ARG A 32 -2.11 -15.85 -4.54
CA ARG A 32 -2.43 -15.31 -5.86
C ARG A 32 -3.93 -15.37 -6.17
N ARG A 33 -4.64 -16.42 -5.75
CA ARG A 33 -6.10 -16.55 -5.92
C ARG A 33 -6.85 -15.49 -5.10
N VAL A 34 -6.59 -15.43 -3.80
CA VAL A 34 -7.25 -14.51 -2.87
C VAL A 34 -6.98 -13.06 -3.28
N LEU A 35 -5.74 -12.73 -3.64
CA LEU A 35 -5.38 -11.40 -4.16
C LEU A 35 -6.19 -11.04 -5.41
N LYS A 36 -6.36 -11.95 -6.36
CA LYS A 36 -7.17 -11.69 -7.57
C LYS A 36 -8.64 -11.41 -7.25
N LEU A 37 -9.23 -12.17 -6.33
CA LEU A 37 -10.62 -11.98 -5.90
C LEU A 37 -10.81 -10.62 -5.20
N ALA A 38 -9.88 -10.28 -4.29
CA ALA A 38 -9.88 -8.98 -3.62
C ALA A 38 -9.74 -7.83 -4.64
N MET A 39 -8.76 -7.91 -5.55
CA MET A 39 -8.51 -6.89 -6.56
C MET A 39 -9.67 -6.74 -7.55
N ALA A 40 -10.34 -7.82 -7.93
CA ALA A 40 -11.53 -7.77 -8.77
C ALA A 40 -12.68 -7.02 -8.08
N SER A 41 -12.86 -7.24 -6.78
CA SER A 41 -13.89 -6.55 -5.99
C SER A 41 -13.55 -5.08 -5.79
N LEU A 42 -12.32 -4.77 -5.36
CA LEU A 42 -11.84 -3.39 -5.12
C LEU A 42 -11.82 -2.53 -6.39
N ARG A 43 -11.58 -3.15 -7.56
CA ARG A 43 -11.65 -2.46 -8.86
C ARG A 43 -13.06 -1.93 -9.18
N ASN A 44 -14.10 -2.47 -8.55
CA ASN A 44 -15.48 -2.00 -8.72
C ASN A 44 -15.94 -1.09 -7.57
N ASP A 45 -15.05 -0.72 -6.62
CA ASP A 45 -15.42 0.20 -5.55
C ASP A 45 -15.57 1.63 -6.09
N ASN A 46 -16.80 2.14 -6.07
CA ASN A 46 -17.15 3.46 -6.58
C ASN A 46 -16.43 4.62 -5.87
N ARG A 47 -16.08 4.47 -4.58
CA ARG A 47 -15.35 5.51 -3.84
C ARG A 47 -13.93 5.61 -4.35
N LEU A 48 -13.28 4.47 -4.61
CA LEU A 48 -11.93 4.46 -5.21
C LEU A 48 -11.93 5.14 -6.59
N VAL A 49 -12.95 4.89 -7.41
CA VAL A 49 -13.08 5.53 -8.73
C VAL A 49 -13.33 7.03 -8.62
N ASN A 50 -14.35 7.42 -7.84
CA ASN A 50 -14.86 8.79 -7.82
C ASN A 50 -14.00 9.71 -6.96
N GLU A 51 -13.54 9.24 -5.81
CA GLU A 51 -12.86 10.08 -4.81
C GLU A 51 -11.33 9.98 -4.94
N LEU A 52 -10.79 8.78 -5.15
CA LEU A 52 -9.34 8.56 -5.25
C LEU A 52 -8.82 8.66 -6.70
N GLY A 53 -9.73 8.67 -7.69
CA GLY A 53 -9.37 8.75 -9.11
C GLY A 53 -8.75 7.48 -9.68
N MET A 54 -9.06 6.32 -9.09
CA MET A 54 -8.72 5.02 -9.63
C MET A 54 -9.43 4.80 -10.99
N ASP A 55 -8.72 4.26 -11.98
CA ASP A 55 -9.29 3.88 -13.27
C ASP A 55 -9.50 2.36 -13.33
N PRO A 56 -10.75 1.88 -13.36
CA PRO A 56 -11.04 0.45 -13.32
C PRO A 56 -10.64 -0.27 -14.62
N THR A 57 -10.41 0.47 -15.70
CA THR A 57 -10.10 -0.08 -17.03
C THR A 57 -8.62 -0.39 -17.22
N ILE A 58 -7.74 0.23 -16.41
CA ILE A 58 -6.29 0.01 -16.51
C ILE A 58 -5.94 -1.28 -15.77
N PRO A 59 -5.34 -2.29 -16.43
CA PRO A 59 -4.97 -3.54 -15.78
C PRO A 59 -3.90 -3.30 -14.69
N GLY A 60 -3.88 -4.18 -13.68
CA GLY A 60 -2.80 -4.22 -12.70
C GLY A 60 -1.55 -4.91 -13.28
N ARG A 61 -0.84 -5.67 -12.45
CA ARG A 61 0.34 -6.43 -12.90
C ARG A 61 -0.04 -7.46 -13.97
N GLY A 62 0.71 -7.45 -15.08
CA GLY A 62 0.57 -8.50 -16.11
C GLY A 62 0.88 -9.91 -15.59
N ALA A 63 1.74 -10.02 -14.58
CA ALA A 63 1.95 -11.25 -13.84
C ALA A 63 2.20 -10.97 -12.35
N ILE A 64 1.45 -11.65 -11.49
CA ILE A 64 1.78 -11.82 -10.08
C ILE A 64 2.91 -12.86 -10.03
N THR A 65 4.10 -12.43 -9.63
CA THR A 65 5.32 -13.25 -9.46
C THR A 65 5.68 -13.33 -7.98
N GLY A 66 6.75 -14.04 -7.62
CA GLY A 66 7.19 -14.22 -6.23
C GLY A 66 6.91 -15.62 -5.69
N ARG A 67 7.12 -16.67 -6.50
CA ARG A 67 6.94 -18.07 -6.05
C ARG A 67 7.87 -18.42 -4.89
N ASP A 68 9.04 -17.78 -4.85
CA ASP A 68 10.06 -17.96 -3.81
C ASP A 68 9.93 -16.90 -2.69
N GLU A 69 8.84 -16.15 -2.66
CA GLU A 69 8.54 -15.14 -1.65
C GLU A 69 7.37 -15.58 -0.75
N ASP A 70 7.31 -15.03 0.46
CA ASP A 70 6.25 -15.25 1.45
C ASP A 70 5.01 -14.35 1.25
N ARG A 71 4.93 -13.72 0.07
CA ARG A 71 3.89 -12.75 -0.27
C ARG A 71 3.65 -12.64 -1.77
N VAL A 72 2.48 -12.17 -2.12
CA VAL A 72 2.12 -11.70 -3.46
C VAL A 72 1.60 -10.28 -3.38
N TRP A 73 1.64 -9.55 -4.49
CA TRP A 73 1.09 -8.20 -4.53
C TRP A 73 0.62 -7.83 -5.94
N ASP A 74 -0.33 -6.91 -6.00
CA ASP A 74 -0.87 -6.30 -7.22
C ASP A 74 -1.21 -4.82 -6.96
N TYR A 75 -1.64 -4.10 -7.99
CA TYR A 75 -2.00 -2.69 -7.88
C TYR A 75 -3.22 -2.28 -8.72
N LEU A 76 -3.89 -1.20 -8.28
CA LEU A 76 -4.86 -0.42 -9.04
C LEU A 76 -4.19 0.88 -9.50
N SER A 77 -4.50 1.27 -10.73
CA SER A 77 -3.91 2.45 -11.36
C SER A 77 -4.81 3.67 -11.21
N LEU A 78 -4.18 4.84 -11.15
CA LEU A 78 -4.89 6.12 -11.19
C LEU A 78 -5.15 6.51 -12.65
N ARG A 79 -6.20 7.31 -12.89
CA ARG A 79 -6.51 7.85 -14.22
C ARG A 79 -5.36 8.65 -14.85
N THR A 80 -4.46 9.22 -14.04
CA THR A 80 -3.28 9.95 -14.52
C THR A 80 -2.25 9.05 -15.17
N SER A 81 -2.29 7.74 -14.93
CA SER A 81 -1.38 6.79 -15.57
C SER A 81 -1.87 6.31 -16.94
N LYS A 82 -2.98 6.84 -17.46
CA LYS A 82 -3.53 6.44 -18.74
C LYS A 82 -2.54 6.77 -19.86
N GLY A 83 -2.13 5.76 -20.61
CA GLY A 83 -1.12 5.90 -21.67
C GLY A 83 0.33 5.81 -21.19
N ALA A 84 0.58 5.64 -19.89
CA ALA A 84 1.92 5.37 -19.38
C ALA A 84 2.41 3.99 -19.82
N GLU A 85 3.68 3.88 -20.20
CA GLU A 85 4.29 2.61 -20.59
C GLU A 85 4.56 1.71 -19.38
N LEU A 86 4.88 2.32 -18.24
CA LEU A 86 5.28 1.61 -17.02
C LEU A 86 4.52 2.16 -15.80
N HIS A 87 3.96 1.25 -14.99
CA HIS A 87 3.33 1.58 -13.70
C HIS A 87 4.27 2.26 -12.69
N THR A 88 5.59 2.19 -12.92
CA THR A 88 6.58 2.88 -12.09
C THR A 88 6.74 4.37 -12.43
N GLN A 89 6.01 4.89 -13.42
CA GLN A 89 6.01 6.32 -13.77
C GLN A 89 4.99 7.14 -12.98
N HIS A 90 4.05 6.49 -12.29
CA HIS A 90 2.96 7.13 -11.56
C HIS A 90 2.79 6.51 -10.17
N PRO A 91 2.20 7.24 -9.21
CA PRO A 91 1.70 6.61 -7.99
C PRO A 91 0.66 5.55 -8.34
N HIS A 92 0.59 4.51 -7.53
CA HIS A 92 -0.42 3.46 -7.69
C HIS A 92 -0.84 2.89 -6.34
N ILE A 93 -2.04 2.32 -6.31
CA ILE A 93 -2.69 1.78 -5.14
C ILE A 93 -2.31 0.30 -5.03
N THR A 94 -1.49 -0.07 -4.06
CA THR A 94 -0.92 -1.41 -3.91
C THR A 94 -1.62 -2.21 -2.83
N LEU A 95 -1.93 -3.47 -3.15
CA LEU A 95 -2.31 -4.49 -2.18
C LEU A 95 -1.24 -5.58 -2.15
N GLY A 96 -0.58 -5.73 -1.01
CA GLY A 96 0.33 -6.84 -0.71
C GLY A 96 -0.33 -7.83 0.25
N LEU A 97 -0.06 -9.11 0.05
CA LEU A 97 -0.68 -10.21 0.79
C LEU A 97 0.36 -11.28 1.14
N GLY A 98 0.60 -11.45 2.43
CA GLY A 98 1.30 -12.57 3.06
C GLY A 98 0.65 -12.86 4.41
N THR A 99 1.43 -13.01 5.48
CA THR A 99 0.91 -12.97 6.87
C THR A 99 0.46 -11.57 7.30
N VAL A 100 0.84 -10.57 6.51
CA VAL A 100 0.43 -9.18 6.62
C VAL A 100 -0.26 -8.77 5.33
N VAL A 101 -1.37 -8.05 5.47
CA VAL A 101 -2.01 -7.35 4.37
C VAL A 101 -1.46 -5.92 4.34
N ASP A 102 -0.69 -5.59 3.31
CA ASP A 102 -0.11 -4.26 3.08
C ASP A 102 -1.05 -3.47 2.16
N THR A 103 -1.67 -2.39 2.66
CA THR A 103 -2.54 -1.51 1.87
C THR A 103 -1.87 -0.16 1.68
N MET A 104 -1.18 0.02 0.56
CA MET A 104 -0.25 1.13 0.39
C MET A 104 -0.57 2.00 -0.83
N ILE A 105 -0.45 3.31 -0.72
CA ILE A 105 -0.15 4.16 -1.88
C ILE A 105 1.35 4.10 -2.12
N THR A 106 1.74 3.58 -3.28
CA THR A 106 3.14 3.45 -3.69
C THR A 106 3.54 4.62 -4.59
N ILE A 107 4.60 5.31 -4.20
CA ILE A 107 5.33 6.32 -4.98
C ILE A 107 6.62 5.67 -5.49
N PRO A 108 6.69 5.28 -6.78
CA PRO A 108 7.86 4.63 -7.33
C PRO A 108 9.07 5.57 -7.43
N ASN A 109 10.26 4.99 -7.54
CA ASN A 109 11.50 5.75 -7.73
C ASN A 109 11.57 6.51 -9.07
N SER A 110 10.94 5.99 -10.12
CA SER A 110 10.92 6.52 -11.49
C SER A 110 9.69 7.39 -11.78
N ILE A 111 8.99 7.85 -10.75
CA ILE A 111 7.79 8.67 -10.88
C ILE A 111 8.01 9.95 -11.69
N ASN A 112 6.95 10.46 -12.30
CA ASN A 112 6.90 11.78 -12.93
C ASN A 112 7.58 12.85 -12.06
N ARG A 113 8.45 13.65 -12.69
CA ARG A 113 9.21 14.71 -12.03
C ARG A 113 8.33 15.75 -11.36
N GLN A 114 7.15 16.05 -11.92
CA GLN A 114 6.28 17.11 -11.43
C GLN A 114 5.65 16.77 -10.08
N PHE A 115 5.07 15.58 -9.93
CA PHE A 115 4.50 15.13 -8.66
C PHE A 115 5.55 15.06 -7.56
N ARG A 116 6.69 14.42 -7.85
CA ARG A 116 7.80 14.33 -6.89
C ARG A 116 8.28 15.71 -6.46
N ARG A 117 8.44 16.63 -7.41
CA ARG A 117 8.85 18.01 -7.11
C ARG A 117 7.81 18.73 -6.26
N THR A 118 6.53 18.57 -6.55
CA THR A 118 5.44 19.16 -5.77
C THR A 118 5.52 18.74 -4.30
N LEU A 119 5.72 17.44 -4.03
CA LEU A 119 5.91 16.95 -2.65
C LEU A 119 7.19 17.46 -1.99
N ILE A 120 8.28 17.66 -2.75
CA ILE A 120 9.53 18.25 -2.24
C ILE A 120 9.35 19.73 -1.91
N ASP A 121 8.63 20.46 -2.76
CA ASP A 121 8.42 21.90 -2.65
C ASP A 121 7.51 22.27 -1.46
N LEU A 122 6.77 21.30 -0.88
CA LEU A 122 6.12 21.44 0.43
C LEU A 122 7.12 21.70 1.58
N GLY A 123 8.38 21.31 1.39
CA GLY A 123 9.38 21.25 2.45
C GLY A 123 9.06 20.20 3.52
N GLU A 124 9.96 20.04 4.49
CA GLU A 124 9.79 19.03 5.54
C GLU A 124 8.54 19.28 6.38
N ARG A 125 8.26 20.55 6.70
CA ARG A 125 7.08 20.94 7.47
C ARG A 125 5.79 20.60 6.72
N GLY A 126 5.66 21.01 5.46
CA GLY A 126 4.45 20.71 4.69
C GLY A 126 4.26 19.21 4.43
N PHE A 127 5.36 18.46 4.29
CA PHE A 127 5.28 17.00 4.22
C PHE A 127 4.81 16.39 5.55
N ARG A 128 5.30 16.88 6.70
CA ARG A 128 4.82 16.44 8.03
C ARG A 128 3.34 16.76 8.22
N ASP A 129 2.89 17.94 7.82
CA ASP A 129 1.49 18.35 7.90
C ASP A 129 0.61 17.42 7.04
N LEU A 130 1.01 17.13 5.80
CA LEU A 130 0.35 16.16 4.92
C LEU A 130 0.23 14.77 5.56
N ILE A 131 1.31 14.27 6.17
CA ILE A 131 1.31 12.97 6.86
C ILE A 131 0.42 13.02 8.11
N GLY A 132 0.35 14.17 8.79
CA GLY A 132 -0.55 14.41 9.92
C GLY A 132 -2.01 14.30 9.53
N ASP A 133 -2.40 14.92 8.41
CA ASP A 133 -3.77 14.84 7.89
C ASP A 133 -4.13 13.40 7.52
N ILE A 134 -3.22 12.68 6.86
CA ILE A 134 -3.41 11.26 6.49
C ILE A 134 -3.57 10.41 7.75
N LEU A 135 -2.72 10.59 8.77
CA LEU A 135 -2.78 9.83 10.00
C LEU A 135 -4.10 10.09 10.74
N ALA A 136 -4.55 11.35 10.84
CA ALA A 136 -5.81 11.69 11.48
C ALA A 136 -7.01 11.02 10.80
N GLN A 137 -7.00 10.93 9.46
CA GLN A 137 -8.03 10.18 8.71
C GLN A 137 -7.95 8.67 8.99
N MET A 138 -6.74 8.09 9.03
CA MET A 138 -6.56 6.67 9.38
C MET A 138 -7.06 6.37 10.78
N GLU A 139 -6.81 7.26 11.75
CA GLU A 139 -7.29 7.13 13.13
C GLU A 139 -8.82 7.07 13.18
N SER A 140 -9.51 7.97 12.46
CA SER A 140 -10.98 8.04 12.46
C SER A 140 -11.64 6.92 11.66
N GLU A 141 -11.08 6.54 10.51
CA GLU A 141 -11.75 5.65 9.54
C GLU A 141 -11.27 4.20 9.56
N VAL A 142 -10.06 3.94 10.06
CA VAL A 142 -9.45 2.60 10.04
C VAL A 142 -9.18 2.10 11.45
N LEU A 143 -8.42 2.85 12.26
CA LEU A 143 -8.03 2.39 13.59
C LEU A 143 -9.22 2.42 14.58
N SER A 144 -10.28 3.19 14.31
CA SER A 144 -11.52 3.12 15.09
C SER A 144 -12.26 1.79 14.94
N ILE A 145 -12.06 1.10 13.81
CA ILE A 145 -12.66 -0.21 13.48
C ILE A 145 -11.69 -1.34 13.84
N GLU A 146 -10.41 -1.18 13.50
CA GLU A 146 -9.37 -2.18 13.71
C GLU A 146 -8.16 -1.54 14.44
N PRO A 147 -8.21 -1.37 15.78
CA PRO A 147 -7.20 -0.62 16.54
C PRO A 147 -5.79 -1.22 16.51
N LEU A 148 -5.67 -2.50 16.16
CA LEU A 148 -4.41 -3.22 16.05
C LEU A 148 -3.76 -3.08 14.66
N ALA A 149 -4.42 -2.43 13.71
CA ALA A 149 -3.82 -2.03 12.45
C ALA A 149 -2.68 -1.01 12.68
N THR A 150 -1.70 -1.02 11.78
CA THR A 150 -0.53 -0.14 11.87
C THR A 150 -0.53 0.86 10.71
N PRO A 151 -0.80 2.15 10.93
CA PRO A 151 -0.59 3.18 9.91
C PRO A 151 0.92 3.30 9.68
N ALA A 152 1.38 3.18 8.44
CA ALA A 152 2.79 2.96 8.16
C ALA A 152 3.30 3.81 7.00
N LEU A 153 4.58 4.20 7.11
CA LEU A 153 5.39 4.68 6.01
C LEU A 153 6.56 3.73 5.81
N ARG A 154 6.81 3.35 4.55
CA ARG A 154 7.97 2.55 4.14
C ARG A 154 8.76 3.31 3.07
N ALA A 155 10.01 3.63 3.36
CA ALA A 155 11.01 4.05 2.38
C ALA A 155 11.95 2.88 2.10
N ILE A 156 12.03 2.43 0.85
CA ILE A 156 12.75 1.21 0.50
C ILE A 156 13.54 1.36 -0.80
N GLN A 157 14.78 0.88 -0.78
CA GLN A 157 15.66 0.77 -1.93
C GLN A 157 15.87 -0.71 -2.27
N ARG A 158 15.67 -1.04 -3.54
CA ARG A 158 15.82 -2.41 -4.06
C ARG A 158 16.77 -2.43 -5.24
N ARG A 159 17.55 -3.51 -5.32
CA ARG A 159 18.38 -3.85 -6.49
C ARG A 159 17.99 -5.23 -7.00
N TYR A 160 17.62 -5.27 -8.27
CA TYR A 160 17.13 -6.48 -8.94
C TYR A 160 18.24 -7.08 -9.80
N PRO A 161 18.63 -8.36 -9.59
CA PRO A 161 19.52 -9.07 -10.51
C PRO A 161 18.91 -9.20 -11.91
N THR A 162 17.62 -9.51 -11.94
CA THR A 162 16.76 -9.51 -13.13
C THR A 162 15.37 -9.02 -12.72
N GLN A 163 14.54 -8.60 -13.69
CA GLN A 163 13.17 -8.14 -13.41
C GLN A 163 12.27 -9.20 -12.72
N ARG A 164 12.65 -10.48 -12.75
CA ARG A 164 11.85 -11.58 -12.18
C ARG A 164 12.45 -12.18 -10.89
N SER A 165 13.65 -11.76 -10.51
CA SER A 165 14.33 -12.27 -9.31
C SER A 165 13.82 -11.58 -8.04
N VAL A 166 13.88 -12.29 -6.92
CA VAL A 166 13.76 -11.67 -5.59
C VAL A 166 14.80 -10.55 -5.48
N PRO A 167 14.40 -9.31 -5.16
CA PRO A 167 15.33 -8.20 -5.06
C PRO A 167 16.23 -8.33 -3.84
N PHE A 168 17.44 -7.78 -3.93
CA PHE A 168 18.20 -7.39 -2.76
C PHE A 168 17.61 -6.10 -2.17
N ILE A 169 17.34 -6.10 -0.88
CA ILE A 169 16.96 -4.88 -0.13
C ILE A 169 18.27 -4.23 0.33
N ASP A 170 18.65 -3.13 -0.31
CA ASP A 170 19.87 -2.40 0.06
C ASP A 170 19.61 -1.48 1.28
N SER A 171 18.36 -1.01 1.45
CA SER A 171 17.92 -0.20 2.59
C SER A 171 16.41 -0.26 2.76
N ILE A 172 15.94 -0.27 4.01
CA ILE A 172 14.54 -0.13 4.39
C ILE A 172 14.44 0.71 5.67
N ALA A 173 13.55 1.72 5.63
CA ALA A 173 13.03 2.39 6.81
C ALA A 173 11.51 2.20 6.79
N GLU A 174 10.99 1.44 7.74
CA GLU A 174 9.55 1.21 7.92
C GLU A 174 9.20 1.53 9.37
N PHE A 175 8.17 2.35 9.58
CA PHE A 175 7.76 2.77 10.90
C PHE A 175 6.26 3.05 10.97
N ASP A 176 5.72 2.93 12.17
CA ASP A 176 4.36 3.36 12.50
C ASP A 176 4.30 4.89 12.48
N LEU A 177 3.39 5.47 11.68
CA LEU A 177 3.23 6.91 11.51
C LEU A 177 2.98 7.64 12.84
N ARG A 178 2.36 6.98 13.82
CA ARG A 178 2.13 7.53 15.17
C ARG A 178 3.42 7.80 15.94
N THR A 179 4.53 7.17 15.56
CA THR A 179 5.86 7.49 16.13
C THR A 179 6.44 8.77 15.52
N GLY A 180 6.14 9.08 14.25
CA GLY A 180 6.73 10.20 13.53
C GLY A 180 6.10 11.57 13.83
N LEU A 181 4.92 11.57 14.46
CA LEU A 181 4.11 12.76 14.74
C LEU A 181 3.78 12.86 16.23
N PRO A 182 3.63 14.09 16.78
CA PRO A 182 3.24 14.26 18.16
C PRO A 182 1.79 13.78 18.36
N GLY A 183 1.57 12.90 19.33
CA GLY A 183 0.25 12.35 19.67
C GLY A 183 0.01 12.29 21.18
N LYS A 184 -1.21 11.93 21.58
CA LYS A 184 -1.59 11.72 22.99
C LYS A 184 -1.41 10.27 23.45
N ASP A 185 -1.15 9.37 22.52
CA ASP A 185 -1.00 7.95 22.78
C ASP A 185 0.29 7.63 23.56
N PRO A 186 0.36 6.47 24.24
CA PRO A 186 1.56 6.02 24.94
C PRO A 186 2.73 5.67 23.98
N ILE A 187 2.54 5.83 22.67
CA ILE A 187 3.54 5.58 21.65
C ILE A 187 4.64 6.63 21.77
N LYS A 188 5.89 6.17 21.85
CA LYS A 188 7.04 7.06 21.97
C LYS A 188 7.20 7.91 20.71
N TYR A 189 7.22 9.23 20.88
CA TYR A 189 7.50 10.17 19.81
C TYR A 189 8.97 10.06 19.34
N GLN A 190 9.15 9.83 18.04
CA GLN A 190 10.41 9.62 17.32
C GLN A 190 10.36 10.33 15.95
N PRO A 191 10.40 11.67 15.90
CA PRO A 191 10.29 12.44 14.67
C PRO A 191 11.41 12.17 13.66
N GLU A 192 12.53 11.61 14.11
CA GLU A 192 13.72 11.33 13.31
C GLU A 192 13.42 10.38 12.15
N TRP A 193 12.46 9.45 12.31
CA TRP A 193 12.07 8.53 11.25
C TRP A 193 11.42 9.24 10.08
N LEU A 194 10.51 10.17 10.37
CA LEU A 194 9.84 10.96 9.34
C LEU A 194 10.80 11.95 8.68
N THR A 195 11.69 12.58 9.45
CA THR A 195 12.78 13.41 8.91
C THR A 195 13.69 12.61 7.98
N ALA A 196 14.13 11.41 8.39
CA ALA A 196 15.01 10.58 7.59
C ALA A 196 14.33 10.14 6.28
N ALA A 197 13.06 9.72 6.35
CA ALA A 197 12.28 9.35 5.17
C ALA A 197 12.14 10.52 4.18
N PHE A 198 11.78 11.72 4.67
CA PHE A 198 11.67 12.91 3.83
C PHE A 198 13.04 13.31 3.23
N ALA A 199 14.08 13.39 4.05
CA ALA A 199 15.42 13.75 3.59
C ALA A 199 15.92 12.80 2.49
N ALA A 200 15.67 11.50 2.64
CA ALA A 200 16.04 10.49 1.66
C ALA A 200 15.20 10.58 0.37
N PHE A 201 13.90 10.89 0.49
CA PHE A 201 12.99 11.15 -0.62
C PHE A 201 13.39 12.37 -1.45
N SER A 202 13.77 13.47 -0.80
CA SER A 202 14.09 14.74 -1.47
C SER A 202 15.38 14.65 -2.28
N LYS A 203 16.25 13.67 -2.03
CA LYS A 203 17.49 13.48 -2.80
C LYS A 203 17.23 12.55 -3.99
N LYS A 204 17.39 13.08 -5.22
CA LYS A 204 17.12 12.34 -6.47
C LYS A 204 17.89 11.02 -6.62
N LYS A 205 19.10 10.92 -6.06
CA LYS A 205 20.05 9.80 -6.29
C LYS A 205 19.75 8.54 -5.48
N SER A 206 18.84 8.58 -4.51
CA SER A 206 18.60 7.47 -3.57
C SER A 206 17.82 6.29 -4.18
N ASN A 207 17.23 6.44 -5.38
CA ASN A 207 16.42 5.40 -6.05
C ASN A 207 15.34 4.78 -5.13
N LEU A 208 14.82 5.58 -4.19
CA LEU A 208 13.88 5.14 -3.17
C LEU A 208 12.45 5.10 -3.70
N GLN A 209 11.76 4.03 -3.35
CA GLN A 209 10.30 3.94 -3.39
C GLN A 209 9.77 4.34 -2.01
N ILE A 210 8.71 5.15 -1.98
CA ILE A 210 7.96 5.45 -0.76
C ILE A 210 6.60 4.79 -0.82
N GLN A 211 6.15 4.27 0.30
CA GLN A 211 4.82 3.72 0.48
C GLN A 211 4.21 4.32 1.74
N ILE A 212 2.94 4.75 1.66
CA ILE A 212 2.18 5.29 2.79
C ILE A 212 0.83 4.58 2.80
N GLY A 213 0.41 4.08 3.95
CA GLY A 213 -0.82 3.30 4.04
C GLY A 213 -0.99 2.60 5.38
N VAL A 214 -1.65 1.45 5.38
CA VAL A 214 -1.91 0.67 6.58
C VAL A 214 -1.40 -0.76 6.40
N LYS A 215 -0.93 -1.36 7.49
CA LYS A 215 -0.58 -2.77 7.59
C LYS A 215 -1.51 -3.47 8.54
N PHE A 216 -2.04 -4.61 8.12
CA PHE A 216 -2.88 -5.47 8.94
C PHE A 216 -2.18 -6.81 9.14
N GLU A 217 -1.69 -7.06 10.36
CA GLU A 217 -1.21 -8.38 10.75
C GLU A 217 -2.43 -9.30 10.91
N ILE A 218 -2.57 -10.31 10.04
CA ILE A 218 -3.80 -11.13 9.96
C ILE A 218 -4.12 -11.79 11.30
N ASP A 219 -3.10 -12.22 12.04
CA ASP A 219 -3.24 -12.81 13.37
C ASP A 219 -3.80 -11.86 14.44
N ARG A 220 -3.73 -10.54 14.21
CA ARG A 220 -4.14 -9.51 15.17
C ARG A 220 -5.31 -8.68 14.69
N CYS A 221 -5.58 -8.68 13.39
CA CYS A 221 -6.63 -7.88 12.77
C CYS A 221 -7.76 -8.80 12.31
N PRO A 222 -8.71 -9.18 13.18
CA PRO A 222 -9.77 -10.14 12.85
C PRO A 222 -10.62 -9.74 11.65
N THR A 223 -10.74 -8.44 11.35
CA THR A 223 -11.46 -7.95 10.17
C THR A 223 -10.91 -8.54 8.88
N MET A 224 -9.59 -8.79 8.81
CA MET A 224 -8.92 -9.38 7.65
C MET A 224 -9.38 -10.80 7.34
N MET A 225 -9.97 -11.51 8.31
CA MET A 225 -10.49 -12.87 8.15
C MET A 225 -11.93 -12.89 7.62
N SER A 226 -12.46 -11.77 7.14
CA SER A 226 -13.86 -11.64 6.71
C SER A 226 -13.99 -10.85 5.41
N GLU A 227 -15.18 -10.91 4.80
CA GLU A 227 -15.52 -10.12 3.61
C GLU A 227 -15.40 -8.60 3.83
N SER A 228 -15.64 -8.15 5.07
CA SER A 228 -15.54 -6.73 5.44
C SER A 228 -14.11 -6.17 5.36
N ALA A 229 -13.10 -7.04 5.20
CA ALA A 229 -11.72 -6.63 4.94
C ALA A 229 -11.61 -5.70 3.73
N LEU A 230 -12.41 -5.91 2.68
CA LEU A 230 -12.34 -5.09 1.47
C LEU A 230 -12.78 -3.64 1.73
N ASP A 231 -13.81 -3.43 2.56
CA ASP A 231 -14.23 -2.07 2.93
C ASP A 231 -13.12 -1.36 3.70
N LEU A 232 -12.50 -2.04 4.66
CA LEU A 232 -11.42 -1.48 5.46
C LEU A 232 -10.16 -1.19 4.63
N ILE A 233 -9.84 -2.06 3.66
CA ILE A 233 -8.77 -1.82 2.67
C ILE A 233 -9.08 -0.56 1.85
N ALA A 234 -10.30 -0.42 1.31
CA ALA A 234 -10.67 0.76 0.54
C ALA A 234 -10.59 2.05 1.37
N ARG A 235 -11.09 2.03 2.62
CA ARG A 235 -10.95 3.15 3.57
C ARG A 235 -9.50 3.54 3.80
N SER A 236 -8.61 2.56 3.97
CA SER A 236 -7.18 2.82 4.18
C SER A 236 -6.54 3.60 3.03
N TRP A 237 -6.94 3.32 1.78
CA TRP A 237 -6.46 4.06 0.62
C TRP A 237 -7.13 5.43 0.48
N LEU A 238 -8.41 5.55 0.83
CA LEU A 238 -9.13 6.83 0.86
C LEU A 238 -8.54 7.81 1.88
N CYS A 239 -8.02 7.32 3.02
CA CYS A 239 -7.30 8.16 3.98
C CYS A 239 -6.06 8.83 3.37
N CYS A 240 -5.48 8.25 2.33
CA CYS A 240 -4.34 8.80 1.60
C CYS A 240 -4.76 9.75 0.45
N LYS A 241 -6.03 10.14 0.34
CA LYS A 241 -6.51 10.98 -0.78
C LYS A 241 -5.75 12.29 -0.91
N SER A 242 -5.42 12.96 0.19
CA SER A 242 -4.66 14.22 0.18
C SER A 242 -3.30 14.10 -0.53
N LEU A 243 -2.66 12.94 -0.45
CA LEU A 243 -1.43 12.64 -1.19
C LEU A 243 -1.71 12.51 -2.70
N ILE A 244 -2.79 11.82 -3.07
CA ILE A 244 -3.17 11.59 -4.47
C ILE A 244 -3.66 12.87 -5.15
N ASP A 245 -4.28 13.79 -4.41
CA ASP A 245 -4.74 15.07 -4.96
C ASP A 245 -3.59 15.88 -5.60
N TYR A 246 -2.37 15.80 -5.04
CA TYR A 246 -1.19 16.40 -5.67
C TYR A 246 -0.84 15.79 -7.04
N GLU A 247 -1.08 14.50 -7.25
CA GLU A 247 -0.87 13.83 -8.54
C GLU A 247 -1.95 14.26 -9.54
N LEU A 248 -3.22 14.30 -9.10
CA LEU A 248 -4.35 14.67 -9.93
C LEU A 248 -4.27 16.14 -10.40
N VAL A 249 -3.88 17.07 -9.51
CA VAL A 249 -3.69 18.48 -9.85
C VAL A 249 -2.50 18.68 -10.78
N SER A 250 -1.40 17.94 -10.57
CA SER A 250 -0.19 18.02 -11.41
C SER A 250 -0.42 17.64 -12.88
N HIS A 251 -1.53 16.96 -13.19
CA HIS A 251 -1.90 16.53 -14.55
C HIS A 251 -3.17 17.23 -15.08
N GLY A 252 -3.70 18.22 -14.35
CA GLY A 252 -4.90 19.00 -14.71
C GLY A 252 -4.65 20.27 -15.52
N HIS A 253 -3.46 20.42 -16.13
CA HIS A 253 -3.08 21.55 -16.98
C HIS A 253 -2.57 21.09 -18.35
#